data_AF-A0AA36IMU5-F1
#
_entry.id   AF-A0AA36IMU5-F1
#
_cell.length_a   1.000
_cell.length_b   1.000
_cell.length_c   1.000
_cell.angle_alpha   90.00
_cell.angle_beta   90.00
_cell.angle_gamma   90.00
#
_symmetry.space_group_name_H-M   'P 1'
#
loop_
_entity.id
_entity.type
_entity.pdbx_description
1 polymer ?
#
loop_
_entity_poly.entity_id
_entity_poly.type
_entity_poly.pdbx_seq_one_letter_code
_entity_poly.pdbx_strand_id
1 'polypeptide(L)'
;MSVWTCQFPGCGSSEAQLAELRARRPAGFAHDEDPSLRVCTVCRRLPLVQREAPLDATFLAGIKEELASIEESEQNIQSLSQVFRYYARNAKQLAQLIVDFMTKQCFPWELLHALHLLDDILLMDNTGCYKTELTDRIHGIAVHAFRKVQSEAERREVARILHAWQELRIFDFETLSAVKAMLRATGEAACRILDEASADDDLDEVAPPASAAPKQAGASSKPRLETPAKKAKVEAAPVAAPRPAAKIAAIIQRILAAPVERPFEMLGLKPDCQASEIRTAYRKIALVIHPDKNLGAEQCKEALIKLQQGREQAESDLQLRERGGRRKSDASADNIDLEVKPSNKCPYPGCDLPPCKQCPNRCCTRNITHCHMVARSKGGLHCYFHPPPRSWARNAPNAQGNAPV
;
A
#
# COMPACT_ATOMS: atom_id res chain seq x y z
N MET A 1 -20.18 -19.00 -3.57
CA MET A 1 -20.47 -19.91 -2.45
C MET A 1 -19.13 -20.36 -1.89
N SER A 2 -18.92 -20.30 -0.58
CA SER A 2 -17.64 -20.73 -0.01
C SER A 2 -17.65 -22.25 0.14
N VAL A 3 -16.75 -22.92 -0.56
CA VAL A 3 -16.62 -24.38 -0.54
C VAL A 3 -15.73 -24.75 0.64
N TRP A 4 -16.17 -25.70 1.47
CA TRP A 4 -15.40 -26.16 2.62
C TRP A 4 -15.02 -27.61 2.40
N THR A 5 -13.75 -27.94 2.59
CA THR A 5 -13.24 -29.30 2.40
C THR A 5 -12.53 -29.74 3.66
N CYS A 6 -12.78 -30.98 4.09
CA CYS A 6 -12.01 -31.60 5.17
C CYS A 6 -10.60 -31.92 4.67
N GLN A 7 -9.58 -31.48 5.41
CA GLN A 7 -8.17 -31.70 5.04
C GLN A 7 -7.63 -33.09 5.41
N PHE A 8 -8.42 -33.95 6.06
CA PHE A 8 -7.96 -35.27 6.47
C PHE A 8 -7.80 -36.21 5.24
N PRO A 9 -6.59 -36.76 5.00
CA PRO A 9 -6.36 -37.72 3.93
C PRO A 9 -7.30 -38.92 4.06
N GLY A 10 -8.12 -39.17 3.04
CA GLY A 10 -9.12 -40.25 3.03
C GLY A 10 -10.53 -39.86 3.50
N CYS A 11 -10.76 -38.59 3.86
CA CYS A 11 -12.12 -38.12 4.14
C CYS A 11 -12.92 -37.96 2.84
N GLY A 12 -13.82 -38.91 2.56
CA GLY A 12 -14.71 -38.90 1.38
C GLY A 12 -15.99 -38.08 1.55
N SER A 13 -16.05 -37.15 2.52
CA SER A 13 -17.26 -36.39 2.79
C SER A 13 -17.58 -35.43 1.64
N SER A 14 -18.75 -35.59 1.03
CA SER A 14 -19.21 -34.72 -0.05
C SER A 14 -19.65 -33.35 0.47
N GLU A 15 -19.70 -32.36 -0.42
CA GLU A 15 -20.17 -31.01 -0.09
C GLU A 15 -21.60 -31.01 0.48
N ALA A 16 -22.46 -31.87 -0.05
CA ALA A 16 -23.83 -32.07 0.44
C ALA A 16 -23.85 -32.65 1.87
N GLN A 17 -22.98 -33.62 2.17
CA GLN A 17 -22.87 -34.19 3.52
C GLN A 17 -22.40 -33.13 4.54
N LEU A 18 -21.42 -32.29 4.17
CA LEU A 18 -20.97 -31.19 5.02
C LEU A 18 -22.05 -30.12 5.22
N ALA A 19 -22.88 -29.85 4.21
CA ALA A 19 -24.01 -28.93 4.31
C ALA A 19 -25.13 -29.46 5.20
N GLU A 20 -25.49 -30.74 5.08
CA GLU A 20 -26.50 -31.40 5.91
C GLU A 20 -26.07 -31.49 7.38
N LEU A 21 -24.79 -31.79 7.63
CA LEU A 21 -24.23 -31.84 8.98
C LEU A 21 -24.26 -30.49 9.69
N ARG A 22 -24.21 -29.37 8.94
CA ARG A 22 -24.37 -28.00 9.47
C ARG A 22 -25.81 -27.65 9.81
N ALA A 23 -26.79 -28.27 9.15
CA ALA A 23 -28.20 -28.06 9.44
C ALA A 23 -28.61 -28.70 10.78
N ARG A 24 -27.81 -29.63 11.30
CA ARG A 24 -28.01 -30.25 12.62
C ARG A 24 -27.45 -29.33 13.70
N ARG A 25 -28.31 -28.79 14.58
CA ARG A 25 -27.86 -28.12 15.82
C ARG A 25 -27.06 -29.14 16.66
N PRO A 26 -25.84 -28.81 17.13
CA PRO A 26 -25.13 -29.70 18.04
C PRO A 26 -25.91 -29.75 19.35
N ALA A 27 -26.39 -30.94 19.72
CA ALA A 27 -26.80 -31.21 21.10
C ALA A 27 -25.60 -31.87 21.79
N GLY A 28 -24.90 -31.13 22.66
CA GLY A 28 -24.13 -31.73 23.75
C GLY A 28 -22.65 -32.07 23.54
N PHE A 29 -21.86 -31.29 22.80
CA PHE A 29 -20.38 -31.43 22.83
C PHE A 29 -19.70 -30.18 23.41
N ALA A 30 -18.87 -30.39 24.44
CA ALA A 30 -18.22 -29.35 25.24
C ALA A 30 -16.98 -28.72 24.59
N HIS A 31 -16.64 -29.07 23.35
CA HIS A 31 -15.47 -28.54 22.62
C HIS A 31 -15.83 -27.41 21.63
N ASP A 32 -17.09 -26.96 21.64
CA ASP A 32 -17.62 -25.92 20.74
C ASP A 32 -17.44 -24.48 21.28
N GLU A 33 -16.59 -24.24 22.28
CA GLU A 33 -16.45 -22.93 22.91
C GLU A 33 -15.67 -21.89 22.09
N ASP A 34 -14.98 -22.29 21.02
CA ASP A 34 -14.43 -21.34 20.05
C ASP A 34 -15.29 -21.34 18.75
N PRO A 35 -16.11 -20.31 18.50
CA PRO A 35 -16.96 -20.21 17.32
C PRO A 35 -16.18 -20.13 15.99
N SER A 36 -14.85 -19.98 16.05
CA SER A 36 -13.96 -19.98 14.88
C SER A 36 -13.40 -21.38 14.53
N LEU A 37 -13.39 -22.32 15.47
CA LEU A 37 -12.85 -23.67 15.30
C LEU A 37 -13.93 -24.63 14.78
N ARG A 38 -13.96 -24.82 13.46
CA ARG A 38 -14.91 -25.77 12.84
C ARG A 38 -14.26 -27.11 12.59
N VAL A 39 -14.66 -28.10 13.38
CA VAL A 39 -14.22 -29.49 13.28
C VAL A 39 -15.10 -30.22 12.27
N CYS A 40 -14.51 -31.07 11.42
CA CYS A 40 -15.31 -31.96 10.58
C CYS A 40 -16.00 -32.99 11.49
N THR A 41 -17.32 -33.01 11.53
CA THR A 41 -18.09 -33.89 12.43
C THR A 41 -17.96 -35.38 12.09
N VAL A 42 -17.50 -35.70 10.87
CA VAL A 42 -17.23 -37.08 10.43
C VAL A 42 -15.91 -37.62 10.99
N CYS A 43 -14.84 -36.83 11.00
CA CYS A 43 -13.52 -37.27 11.49
C CYS A 43 -13.15 -36.70 12.87
N ARG A 44 -13.96 -35.81 13.45
CA ARG A 44 -13.77 -35.12 14.74
C ARG A 44 -12.37 -34.48 14.91
N ARG A 45 -11.71 -34.09 13.81
CA ARG A 45 -10.38 -33.46 13.83
C ARG A 45 -10.36 -32.08 13.14
N LEU A 46 -9.51 -31.21 13.66
CA LEU A 46 -9.24 -29.82 13.27
C LEU A 46 -8.76 -29.67 11.81
N PRO A 47 -8.84 -28.47 11.21
CA PRO A 47 -10.02 -27.64 11.01
C PRO A 47 -10.49 -27.70 9.54
N LEU A 48 -11.79 -27.47 9.31
CA LEU A 48 -12.32 -27.23 7.96
C LEU A 48 -11.74 -25.90 7.44
N VAL A 49 -10.90 -25.96 6.40
CA VAL A 49 -10.42 -24.74 5.74
C VAL A 49 -11.45 -24.29 4.72
N GLN A 50 -11.84 -23.01 4.79
CA GLN A 50 -12.64 -22.39 3.76
C GLN A 50 -11.80 -22.36 2.49
N ARG A 51 -12.11 -23.23 1.53
CA ARG A 51 -11.45 -23.20 0.24
C ARG A 51 -11.97 -21.95 -0.46
N GLU A 52 -11.10 -20.97 -0.56
CA GLU A 52 -11.48 -19.69 -1.15
C GLU A 52 -11.84 -19.91 -2.60
N ALA A 53 -12.99 -19.36 -2.98
CA ALA A 53 -13.41 -19.42 -4.37
C ALA A 53 -12.37 -18.65 -5.20
N PRO A 54 -11.94 -19.19 -6.35
CA PRO A 54 -11.06 -18.47 -7.24
C PRO A 54 -11.72 -17.15 -7.64
N LEU A 55 -10.90 -16.12 -7.87
CA LEU A 55 -11.38 -14.89 -8.46
C LEU A 55 -11.93 -15.19 -9.85
N ASP A 56 -12.98 -14.45 -10.20
CA ASP A 56 -13.63 -14.58 -11.49
C ASP A 56 -12.68 -14.21 -12.64
N ALA A 57 -12.77 -14.93 -13.77
CA ALA A 57 -11.85 -14.73 -14.90
C ALA A 57 -11.97 -13.32 -15.52
N THR A 58 -13.18 -12.74 -15.56
CA THR A 58 -13.40 -11.37 -16.02
C THR A 58 -12.77 -10.37 -15.07
N PHE A 59 -12.84 -10.62 -13.76
CA PHE A 59 -12.17 -9.78 -12.77
C PHE A 59 -10.64 -9.81 -12.93
N LEU A 60 -10.06 -11.00 -13.09
CA LEU A 60 -8.61 -11.14 -13.33
C LEU A 60 -8.17 -10.50 -14.66
N ALA A 61 -9.02 -10.54 -15.70
CA ALA A 61 -8.76 -9.84 -16.96
C ALA A 61 -8.73 -8.31 -16.77
N GLY A 62 -9.65 -7.75 -15.98
CA GLY A 62 -9.65 -6.32 -15.65
C GLY A 62 -8.37 -5.90 -14.91
N ILE A 63 -7.90 -6.69 -13.94
CA ILE A 63 -6.61 -6.39 -13.26
C ILE A 63 -5.44 -6.42 -14.25
N LYS A 64 -5.44 -7.34 -15.21
CA LYS A 64 -4.38 -7.39 -16.24
C LYS A 64 -4.38 -6.16 -17.13
N GLU A 65 -5.55 -5.64 -17.48
CA GLU A 65 -5.68 -4.40 -18.26
C GLU A 65 -5.18 -3.18 -17.48
N GLU A 66 -5.52 -3.09 -16.19
CA GLU A 66 -5.01 -2.04 -15.29
C GLU A 66 -3.48 -2.14 -15.10
N LEU A 67 -2.93 -3.36 -15.00
CA LEU A 67 -1.47 -3.55 -14.95
C LEU A 67 -0.80 -3.19 -16.29
N ALA A 68 -1.41 -3.52 -17.42
CA ALA A 68 -0.88 -3.17 -18.74
C ALA A 68 -0.93 -1.65 -19.01
N SER A 69 -1.70 -0.90 -18.22
CA SER A 69 -1.78 0.56 -18.24
C SER A 69 -1.15 1.18 -17.00
N ILE A 70 -0.23 0.46 -16.32
CA ILE A 70 0.44 0.98 -15.13
C ILE A 70 1.31 2.19 -15.47
N GLU A 71 1.07 3.29 -14.77
CA GLU A 71 1.79 4.56 -14.96
C GLU A 71 2.59 4.91 -13.70
N GLU A 72 3.55 5.83 -13.83
CA GLU A 72 4.33 6.38 -12.71
C GLU A 72 3.44 7.16 -11.71
N SER A 73 2.18 7.40 -12.07
CA SER A 73 1.22 8.11 -11.23
C SER A 73 1.04 7.41 -9.89
N GLU A 74 1.39 8.11 -8.82
CA GLU A 74 1.21 7.66 -7.45
C GLU A 74 -0.24 7.24 -7.17
N GLN A 75 -1.22 7.94 -7.75
CA GLN A 75 -2.64 7.61 -7.61
C GLN A 75 -2.99 6.26 -8.26
N ASN A 76 -2.39 5.94 -9.40
CA ASN A 76 -2.62 4.67 -10.09
C ASN A 76 -2.05 3.50 -9.26
N ILE A 77 -0.79 3.63 -8.82
CA ILE A 77 -0.11 2.63 -7.97
C ILE A 77 -0.90 2.38 -6.67
N GLN A 78 -1.32 3.43 -5.96
CA GLN A 78 -2.08 3.32 -4.72
C GLN A 78 -3.44 2.66 -4.93
N SER A 79 -4.15 3.03 -6.01
CA SER A 79 -5.48 2.48 -6.31
C SER A 79 -5.38 0.98 -6.60
N LEU A 80 -4.39 0.57 -7.38
CA LEU A 80 -4.19 -0.83 -7.72
C LEU A 80 -3.69 -1.63 -6.49
N SER A 81 -2.76 -1.09 -5.71
CA SER A 81 -2.35 -1.69 -4.42
C SER A 81 -3.54 -1.91 -3.48
N GLN A 82 -4.46 -0.94 -3.39
CA GLN A 82 -5.66 -1.08 -2.58
C GLN A 82 -6.54 -2.25 -3.04
N VAL A 83 -6.66 -2.48 -4.35
CA VAL A 83 -7.38 -3.66 -4.89
C VAL A 83 -6.70 -4.95 -4.45
N PHE A 84 -5.38 -5.05 -4.59
CA PHE A 84 -4.62 -6.24 -4.16
C PHE A 84 -4.82 -6.51 -2.66
N ARG A 85 -4.71 -5.47 -1.82
CA ARG A 85 -4.90 -5.61 -0.36
C ARG A 85 -6.32 -5.98 0.02
N TYR A 86 -7.32 -5.40 -0.65
CA TYR A 86 -8.72 -5.76 -0.41
C TYR A 86 -8.99 -7.23 -0.70
N TYR A 87 -8.35 -7.79 -1.74
CA TYR A 87 -8.45 -9.20 -2.12
C TYR A 87 -7.27 -10.05 -1.61
N ALA A 88 -6.62 -9.67 -0.49
CA ALA A 88 -5.46 -10.38 0.08
C ALA A 88 -5.74 -11.85 0.43
N ARG A 89 -7.00 -12.22 0.64
CA ARG A 89 -7.45 -13.62 0.72
C ARG A 89 -6.99 -14.43 -0.49
N ASN A 90 -7.23 -13.89 -1.68
CA ASN A 90 -6.82 -14.47 -2.95
C ASN A 90 -5.35 -14.13 -3.32
N ALA A 91 -4.48 -13.82 -2.35
CA ALA A 91 -3.09 -13.39 -2.59
C ALA A 91 -2.33 -14.33 -3.50
N LYS A 92 -2.52 -15.65 -3.40
CA LYS A 92 -1.86 -16.61 -4.30
C LYS A 92 -2.12 -16.35 -5.79
N GLN A 93 -3.37 -16.06 -6.16
CA GLN A 93 -3.73 -15.80 -7.56
C GLN A 93 -3.22 -14.44 -8.01
N LEU A 94 -3.33 -13.43 -7.14
CA LEU A 94 -2.92 -12.07 -7.44
C LEU A 94 -1.39 -11.91 -7.48
N ALA A 95 -0.67 -12.59 -6.58
CA ALA A 95 0.79 -12.70 -6.59
C ALA A 95 1.29 -13.38 -7.87
N GLN A 96 0.62 -14.47 -8.31
CA GLN A 96 0.95 -15.08 -9.60
C GLN A 96 0.74 -14.10 -10.76
N LEU A 97 -0.34 -13.33 -10.73
CA LEU A 97 -0.68 -12.35 -11.77
C LEU A 97 0.38 -11.23 -11.86
N ILE A 98 0.77 -10.62 -10.72
CA ILE A 98 1.80 -9.58 -10.72
C ILE A 98 3.19 -10.13 -11.10
N VAL A 99 3.54 -11.35 -10.68
CA VAL A 99 4.77 -12.03 -11.08
C VAL A 99 4.79 -12.28 -12.60
N ASP A 100 3.71 -12.81 -13.16
CA ASP A 100 3.61 -13.04 -14.60
C ASP A 100 3.64 -11.74 -15.40
N PHE A 101 3.04 -10.67 -14.88
CA PHE A 101 3.15 -9.35 -15.47
C PHE A 101 4.61 -8.89 -15.48
N MET A 102 5.26 -8.79 -14.32
CA MET A 102 6.63 -8.27 -14.18
C MET A 102 7.69 -9.08 -14.94
N THR A 103 7.51 -10.39 -15.07
CA THR A 103 8.53 -11.28 -15.67
C THR A 103 8.28 -11.63 -17.13
N LYS A 104 7.06 -11.47 -17.65
CA LYS A 104 6.70 -11.92 -19.00
C LYS A 104 6.07 -10.85 -19.89
N GLN A 105 5.37 -9.87 -19.31
CA GLN A 105 4.54 -8.92 -20.08
C GLN A 105 4.99 -7.47 -19.95
N CYS A 106 5.62 -7.13 -18.82
CA CYS A 106 6.05 -5.79 -18.49
C CYS A 106 7.18 -5.33 -19.41
N PHE A 107 7.03 -4.15 -20.02
CA PHE A 107 8.12 -3.53 -20.76
C PHE A 107 9.21 -3.00 -19.80
N PRO A 108 10.47 -2.83 -20.26
CA PRO A 108 11.56 -2.34 -19.42
C PRO A 108 11.28 -1.02 -18.67
N TRP A 109 10.54 -0.09 -19.28
CA TRP A 109 10.19 1.21 -18.68
C TRP A 109 9.03 1.13 -17.67
N GLU A 110 8.16 0.12 -17.76
CA GLU A 110 7.07 -0.10 -16.79
C GLU A 110 7.54 -0.83 -15.53
N LEU A 111 8.71 -1.47 -15.61
CA LEU A 111 9.18 -2.40 -14.59
C LEU A 111 9.43 -1.74 -13.25
N LEU A 112 9.81 -0.46 -13.26
CA LEU A 112 9.96 0.31 -12.04
C LEU A 112 8.62 0.62 -11.39
N HIS A 113 7.60 1.01 -12.17
CA HIS A 113 6.24 1.25 -11.66
C HIS A 113 5.64 -0.04 -11.09
N ALA A 114 5.84 -1.17 -11.77
CA ALA A 114 5.40 -2.47 -11.29
C ALA A 114 6.11 -2.87 -9.98
N LEU A 115 7.39 -2.51 -9.83
CA LEU A 115 8.14 -2.77 -8.60
C LEU A 115 7.68 -1.85 -7.46
N HIS A 116 7.35 -0.58 -7.73
CA HIS A 116 6.74 0.32 -6.75
C HIS A 116 5.35 -0.14 -6.31
N LEU A 117 4.55 -0.70 -7.23
CA LEU A 117 3.29 -1.36 -6.88
C LEU A 117 3.53 -2.56 -5.95
N LEU A 118 4.50 -3.41 -6.27
CA LEU A 118 4.86 -4.56 -5.43
C LEU A 118 5.34 -4.11 -4.04
N ASP A 119 6.17 -3.07 -3.98
CA ASP A 119 6.64 -2.44 -2.74
C ASP A 119 5.47 -1.94 -1.90
N ASP A 120 4.53 -1.18 -2.49
CA ASP A 120 3.37 -0.65 -1.77
C ASP A 120 2.44 -1.78 -1.27
N ILE A 121 2.22 -2.82 -2.07
CA ILE A 121 1.46 -4.01 -1.65
C ILE A 121 2.12 -4.67 -0.42
N LEU A 122 3.44 -4.90 -0.47
CA LEU A 122 4.19 -5.58 0.58
C LEU A 122 4.30 -4.74 1.87
N LEU A 123 4.56 -3.43 1.75
CA LEU A 123 4.63 -2.52 2.88
C LEU A 123 3.30 -2.40 3.63
N MET A 124 2.20 -2.57 2.91
CA MET A 124 0.85 -2.41 3.43
C MET A 124 0.12 -3.77 3.64
N ASP A 125 0.83 -4.90 3.49
CA ASP A 125 0.31 -6.24 3.72
C ASP A 125 0.34 -6.62 5.21
N ASN A 126 -0.63 -6.09 5.95
CA ASN A 126 -0.80 -6.39 7.38
C ASN A 126 -1.11 -7.88 7.65
N THR A 127 -1.53 -8.63 6.63
CA THR A 127 -1.86 -10.05 6.74
C THR A 127 -0.66 -10.98 6.52
N GLY A 128 0.39 -10.47 5.87
CA GLY A 128 1.56 -11.24 5.45
C GLY A 128 1.29 -12.26 4.33
N CYS A 129 0.08 -12.27 3.75
CA CYS A 129 -0.31 -13.24 2.73
C CYS A 129 0.52 -13.08 1.44
N TYR A 130 0.75 -11.84 1.00
CA TYR A 130 1.58 -11.56 -0.17
C TYR A 130 3.05 -11.86 0.10
N LYS A 131 3.55 -11.51 1.29
CA LYS A 131 4.91 -11.88 1.72
C LYS A 131 5.12 -13.38 1.55
N THR A 132 4.25 -14.22 2.12
CA THR A 132 4.37 -15.69 2.02
C THR A 132 4.35 -16.19 0.57
N GLU A 133 3.45 -15.68 -0.26
CA GLU A 133 3.32 -16.13 -1.66
C GLU A 133 4.48 -15.66 -2.56
N LEU A 134 5.19 -14.59 -2.16
CA LEU A 134 6.26 -13.97 -2.94
C LEU A 134 7.68 -14.32 -2.47
N THR A 135 7.87 -14.86 -1.27
CA THR A 135 9.20 -15.20 -0.71
C THR A 135 10.06 -15.97 -1.71
N ASP A 136 9.54 -17.05 -2.30
CA ASP A 136 10.30 -17.91 -3.22
C ASP A 136 10.47 -17.28 -4.61
N ARG A 137 9.74 -16.21 -4.90
CA ARG A 137 9.67 -15.57 -6.23
C ARG A 137 10.44 -14.26 -6.29
N ILE A 138 10.70 -13.63 -5.14
CA ILE A 138 11.29 -12.30 -5.07
C ILE A 138 12.69 -12.26 -5.70
N HIS A 139 13.43 -13.37 -5.64
CA HIS A 139 14.69 -13.55 -6.34
C HIS A 139 14.57 -13.33 -7.84
N GLY A 140 13.62 -14.02 -8.48
CA GLY A 140 13.39 -13.90 -9.91
C GLY A 140 12.95 -12.49 -10.29
N ILE A 141 12.03 -11.91 -9.53
CA ILE A 141 11.50 -10.56 -9.78
C ILE A 141 12.61 -9.52 -9.67
N ALA A 142 13.34 -9.48 -8.56
CA ALA A 142 14.34 -8.45 -8.29
C ALA A 142 15.52 -8.51 -9.29
N VAL A 143 15.99 -9.72 -9.61
CA VAL A 143 17.07 -9.88 -10.60
C VAL A 143 16.60 -9.58 -12.00
N HIS A 144 15.37 -9.94 -12.36
CA HIS A 144 14.79 -9.54 -13.64
C HIS A 144 14.68 -8.02 -13.73
N ALA A 145 14.11 -7.37 -12.71
CA ALA A 145 13.98 -5.92 -12.61
C ALA A 145 15.32 -5.22 -12.80
N PHE A 146 16.30 -5.55 -11.96
CA PHE A 146 17.61 -4.92 -11.98
C PHE A 146 18.35 -5.06 -13.32
N ARG A 147 18.18 -6.20 -14.01
CA ARG A 147 18.81 -6.46 -15.32
C ARG A 147 18.12 -5.73 -16.47
N LYS A 148 16.81 -5.54 -16.38
CA LYS A 148 15.98 -5.03 -17.49
C LYS A 148 15.78 -3.52 -17.46
N VAL A 149 15.85 -2.88 -16.30
CA VAL A 149 15.82 -1.41 -16.22
C VAL A 149 16.97 -0.81 -17.03
N GLN A 150 16.69 0.34 -17.64
CA GLN A 150 17.50 0.92 -18.71
C GLN A 150 18.64 1.79 -18.16
N SER A 151 18.41 2.46 -17.03
CA SER A 151 19.33 3.43 -16.47
C SER A 151 19.95 2.99 -15.14
N GLU A 152 21.11 3.56 -14.83
CA GLU A 152 21.77 3.37 -13.54
C GLU A 152 20.94 3.95 -12.38
N ALA A 153 20.18 5.03 -12.64
CA ALA A 153 19.26 5.63 -11.67
C ALA A 153 18.14 4.66 -11.27
N GLU A 154 17.53 3.99 -12.26
CA GLU A 154 16.51 2.95 -11.99
C GLU A 154 17.11 1.76 -11.25
N ARG A 155 18.35 1.34 -11.57
CA ARG A 155 19.05 0.28 -10.81
C ARG A 155 19.29 0.68 -9.35
N ARG A 156 19.64 1.93 -9.09
CA ARG A 156 19.73 2.47 -7.72
C ARG A 156 18.38 2.46 -7.02
N GLU A 157 17.29 2.78 -7.71
CA GLU A 157 15.94 2.67 -7.14
C GLU A 157 15.61 1.22 -6.75
N VAL A 158 15.87 0.25 -7.63
CA VAL A 158 15.70 -1.19 -7.30
C VAL A 158 16.55 -1.57 -6.08
N ALA A 159 17.81 -1.12 -6.01
CA ALA A 159 18.68 -1.37 -4.87
C ALA A 159 18.15 -0.75 -3.56
N ARG A 160 17.60 0.47 -3.62
CA ARG A 160 16.97 1.16 -2.48
C ARG A 160 15.73 0.42 -1.98
N ILE A 161 14.88 -0.09 -2.88
CA ILE A 161 13.73 -0.93 -2.51
C ILE A 161 14.19 -2.21 -1.81
N LEU A 162 15.20 -2.91 -2.35
CA LEU A 162 15.76 -4.10 -1.72
C LEU A 162 16.39 -3.82 -0.35
N HIS A 163 17.05 -2.68 -0.20
CA HIS A 163 17.58 -2.23 1.09
C HIS A 163 16.44 -1.99 2.09
N ALA A 164 15.40 -1.25 1.69
CA ALA A 164 14.23 -1.01 2.51
C ALA A 164 13.53 -2.31 2.94
N TRP A 165 13.38 -3.29 2.05
CA TRP A 165 12.82 -4.60 2.38
C TRP A 165 13.66 -5.37 3.40
N GLN A 166 14.99 -5.23 3.35
CA GLN A 166 15.90 -5.86 4.32
C GLN A 166 15.77 -5.19 5.68
N GLU A 167 15.82 -3.86 5.71
CA GLU A 167 15.74 -3.08 6.95
C GLU A 167 14.39 -3.23 7.64
N LEU A 168 13.31 -3.30 6.87
CA LEU A 168 11.95 -3.54 7.38
C LEU A 168 11.64 -5.02 7.61
N ARG A 169 12.59 -5.94 7.32
CA ARG A 169 12.42 -7.39 7.40
C ARG A 169 11.15 -7.89 6.70
N ILE A 170 10.82 -7.25 5.57
CA ILE A 170 9.75 -7.72 4.69
C ILE A 170 10.09 -9.13 4.22
N PHE A 171 11.35 -9.40 3.91
CA PHE A 171 11.87 -10.75 3.72
C PHE A 171 12.97 -11.02 4.74
N ASP A 172 13.28 -12.30 4.98
CA ASP A 172 14.40 -12.66 5.85
C ASP A 172 15.75 -12.24 5.22
N PHE A 173 16.76 -12.17 6.08
CA PHE A 173 18.09 -11.73 5.70
C PHE A 173 18.74 -12.67 4.67
N GLU A 174 18.50 -13.98 4.78
CA GLU A 174 19.07 -14.98 3.88
C GLU A 174 18.53 -14.82 2.46
N THR A 175 17.22 -14.62 2.33
CA THR A 175 16.53 -14.38 1.06
C THR A 175 17.10 -13.14 0.38
N LEU A 176 17.13 -11.99 1.05
CA LEU A 176 17.63 -10.76 0.42
C LEU A 176 19.14 -10.75 0.21
N SER A 177 19.91 -11.44 1.06
CA SER A 177 21.35 -11.63 0.86
C SER A 177 21.64 -12.45 -0.39
N ALA A 178 20.86 -13.51 -0.64
CA ALA A 178 20.97 -14.30 -1.86
C ALA A 178 20.57 -13.48 -3.10
N VAL A 179 19.52 -12.64 -3.04
CA VAL A 179 19.19 -11.67 -4.11
C VAL A 179 20.39 -10.75 -4.39
N LYS A 180 20.94 -10.10 -3.36
CA LYS A 180 22.07 -9.17 -3.49
C LYS A 180 23.31 -9.88 -4.06
N ALA A 181 23.59 -11.11 -3.65
CA ALA A 181 24.69 -11.90 -4.19
C ALA A 181 24.52 -12.17 -5.70
N MET A 182 23.31 -12.55 -6.14
CA MET A 182 23.02 -12.74 -7.57
C MET A 182 23.13 -11.46 -8.38
N LEU A 183 22.75 -10.32 -7.80
CA LEU A 183 22.92 -9.01 -8.43
C LEU A 183 24.39 -8.62 -8.54
N ARG A 184 25.20 -8.82 -7.50
CA ARG A 184 26.65 -8.58 -7.54
C ARG A 184 27.35 -9.42 -8.62
N ALA A 185 26.88 -10.64 -8.85
CA ALA A 185 27.39 -11.50 -9.92
C ALA A 185 27.13 -10.94 -11.34
N THR A 186 26.33 -9.89 -11.50
CA THR A 186 26.12 -9.24 -12.81
C THR A 186 27.23 -8.26 -13.22
N GLY A 187 28.12 -7.87 -12.30
CA GLY A 187 29.31 -7.06 -12.59
C GLY A 187 29.61 -6.00 -11.53
N GLU A 188 30.79 -5.38 -11.64
CA GLU A 188 31.30 -4.41 -10.66
C GLU A 188 30.39 -3.19 -10.46
N ALA A 189 29.73 -2.73 -11.53
CA ALA A 189 28.76 -1.63 -11.45
C ALA A 189 27.58 -1.97 -10.53
N ALA A 190 27.11 -3.22 -10.53
CA ALA A 190 26.03 -3.66 -9.65
C ALA A 190 26.48 -3.72 -8.19
N CYS A 191 27.72 -4.15 -7.92
CA CYS A 191 28.30 -4.10 -6.58
C CYS A 191 28.30 -2.68 -6.03
N ARG A 192 28.83 -1.73 -6.81
CA ARG A 192 28.87 -0.31 -6.42
C ARG A 192 27.50 0.25 -6.07
N ILE A 193 26.50 0.01 -6.92
CA ILE A 193 25.12 0.47 -6.70
C ILE A 193 24.51 -0.09 -5.41
N LEU A 194 24.73 -1.37 -5.12
CA LEU A 194 24.21 -2.01 -3.91
C LEU A 194 24.88 -1.51 -2.63
N ASP A 195 26.18 -1.21 -2.71
CA ASP A 195 26.95 -0.70 -1.59
C ASP A 195 26.60 0.79 -1.32
N GLU A 196 26.45 1.61 -2.37
CA GLU A 196 25.94 3.00 -2.28
C GLU A 196 24.56 3.05 -1.61
N ALA A 197 23.61 2.21 -2.06
CA ALA A 197 22.26 2.18 -1.51
C ALA A 197 22.18 1.77 -0.02
N SER A 198 23.23 1.14 0.52
CA SER A 198 23.32 0.78 1.93
C SER A 198 23.98 1.87 2.79
N ALA A 199 24.66 2.84 2.17
CA ALA A 199 25.38 3.91 2.86
C ALA A 199 24.55 5.21 2.99
N ASP A 200 23.55 5.41 2.13
CA ASP A 200 22.72 6.64 2.09
C ASP A 200 21.86 6.88 3.35
N ASP A 201 21.73 5.91 4.28
CA ASP A 201 20.96 6.09 5.53
C ASP A 201 21.77 6.74 6.68
N ASP A 202 23.10 6.86 6.56
CA ASP A 202 23.95 7.42 7.63
C ASP A 202 24.09 8.95 7.60
N LEU A 203 23.57 9.63 6.56
CA LEU A 203 23.71 11.07 6.37
C LEU A 203 22.37 11.73 6.01
N ASP A 204 21.62 12.21 7.01
CA ASP A 204 20.93 13.51 6.90
C ASP A 204 20.37 13.99 8.25
N GLU A 205 21.13 14.91 8.83
CA GLU A 205 20.72 15.83 9.89
C GLU A 205 19.66 16.80 9.32
N VAL A 206 18.38 16.55 9.58
CA VAL A 206 17.33 17.58 9.36
C VAL A 206 17.48 18.65 10.45
N ALA A 207 18.46 19.53 10.27
CA ALA A 207 18.56 20.74 11.06
C ALA A 207 17.42 21.70 10.66
N PRO A 208 16.73 22.35 11.62
CA PRO A 208 15.70 23.32 11.30
C PRO A 208 16.34 24.56 10.64
N PRO A 209 15.81 25.07 9.52
CA PRO A 209 16.37 26.26 8.90
C PRO A 209 16.17 27.48 9.81
N ALA A 210 17.29 28.04 10.26
CA ALA A 210 17.34 29.30 10.96
C ALA A 210 16.81 30.44 10.07
N SER A 211 16.10 31.35 10.73
CA SER A 211 15.45 32.54 10.18
C SER A 211 16.39 33.37 9.29
N ALA A 212 15.99 33.61 8.04
CA ALA A 212 16.68 34.53 7.14
C ALA A 212 15.92 35.87 7.06
N ALA A 213 16.51 36.92 7.64
CA ALA A 213 16.24 38.31 7.26
C ALA A 213 17.25 38.76 6.19
N PRO A 214 16.90 39.70 5.30
CA PRO A 214 17.57 39.88 4.01
C PRO A 214 18.64 40.97 4.04
N LYS A 215 19.81 40.74 3.41
CA LYS A 215 20.71 41.81 2.93
C LYS A 215 21.44 41.45 1.63
N GLN A 216 20.97 42.11 0.57
CA GLN A 216 21.66 42.84 -0.50
C GLN A 216 23.01 42.37 -1.08
N ALA A 217 22.96 42.20 -2.42
CA ALA A 217 23.91 42.50 -3.50
C ALA A 217 25.31 43.06 -3.17
N GLY A 218 26.31 42.49 -3.84
CA GLY A 218 27.66 43.07 -4.02
C GLY A 218 28.57 42.14 -4.83
N ALA A 219 29.15 42.66 -5.90
CA ALA A 219 29.79 41.93 -6.99
C ALA A 219 31.28 41.59 -6.79
N SER A 220 31.71 40.57 -7.55
CA SER A 220 32.98 40.47 -8.30
C SER A 220 34.30 40.02 -7.64
N SER A 221 34.97 39.12 -8.39
CA SER A 221 36.43 38.93 -8.55
C SER A 221 37.16 37.82 -7.75
N LYS A 222 37.56 36.76 -8.48
CA LYS A 222 38.75 35.89 -8.25
C LYS A 222 40.05 36.67 -8.60
N PRO A 223 41.32 36.23 -8.31
CA PRO A 223 41.79 34.83 -8.17
C PRO A 223 42.98 34.52 -7.21
N ARG A 224 43.29 33.20 -7.11
CA ARG A 224 44.63 32.55 -7.16
C ARG A 224 45.44 32.19 -5.87
N LEU A 225 45.65 30.87 -5.76
CA LEU A 225 46.77 30.01 -5.29
C LEU A 225 47.44 30.12 -3.89
N GLU A 226 47.82 28.91 -3.42
CA GLU A 226 48.95 28.52 -2.54
C GLU A 226 48.72 28.31 -1.02
N THR A 227 48.61 27.02 -0.66
CA THR A 227 49.11 26.38 0.59
C THR A 227 50.64 26.12 0.49
N PRO A 228 51.43 25.76 1.55
CA PRO A 228 51.02 25.17 2.86
C PRO A 228 51.83 25.63 4.12
N ALA A 229 51.33 25.22 5.31
CA ALA A 229 52.07 24.59 6.43
C ALA A 229 51.84 25.14 7.87
N LYS A 230 51.28 24.24 8.71
CA LYS A 230 51.61 23.91 10.12
C LYS A 230 51.72 25.03 11.19
N LYS A 231 50.82 25.00 12.21
CA LYS A 231 51.09 24.50 13.59
C LYS A 231 49.94 24.74 14.59
N ALA A 232 49.80 23.77 15.50
CA ALA A 232 49.44 23.86 16.92
C ALA A 232 47.99 24.14 17.37
N LYS A 233 47.27 23.02 17.61
CA LYS A 233 46.66 22.60 18.89
C LYS A 233 46.50 23.65 20.01
N VAL A 234 45.26 24.04 20.29
CA VAL A 234 44.76 24.37 21.65
C VAL A 234 43.35 23.78 21.80
N GLU A 235 43.16 23.04 22.88
CA GLU A 235 41.93 22.37 23.30
C GLU A 235 40.83 23.37 23.67
N ALA A 236 39.66 23.21 23.07
CA ALA A 236 38.39 23.70 23.61
C ALA A 236 37.36 22.56 23.49
N ALA A 237 36.68 22.28 24.60
CA ALA A 237 35.83 21.12 24.83
C ALA A 237 34.74 20.92 23.77
N PRO A 238 34.49 19.69 23.28
CA PRO A 238 33.33 19.41 22.46
C PRO A 238 32.10 19.25 23.35
N VAL A 239 31.11 20.12 23.13
CA VAL A 239 29.72 19.93 23.57
C VAL A 239 29.27 18.57 23.02
N ALA A 240 28.97 17.63 23.92
CA ALA A 240 28.68 16.25 23.59
C ALA A 240 27.42 16.15 22.71
N ALA A 241 27.59 15.67 21.48
CA ALA A 241 26.49 15.23 20.64
C ALA A 241 25.66 14.14 21.38
N PRO A 242 24.32 14.17 21.32
CA PRO A 242 23.50 13.22 22.07
C PRO A 242 23.69 11.80 21.52
N ARG A 243 23.87 10.84 22.44
CA ARG A 243 23.97 9.40 22.18
C ARG A 243 22.73 8.87 21.42
N PRO A 244 22.83 7.79 20.63
CA PRO A 244 21.74 7.25 19.80
C PRO A 244 20.43 7.00 20.57
N ALA A 245 20.50 6.49 21.80
CA ALA A 245 19.34 6.21 22.63
C ALA A 245 18.56 7.46 23.05
N ALA A 246 19.25 8.59 23.31
CA ALA A 246 18.59 9.84 23.67
C ALA A 246 17.82 10.44 22.49
N LYS A 247 18.33 10.23 21.25
CA LYS A 247 17.65 10.65 20.02
C LYS A 247 16.38 9.83 19.78
N ILE A 248 16.44 8.51 19.98
CA ILE A 248 15.27 7.61 19.85
C ILE A 248 14.18 8.02 20.84
N ALA A 249 14.54 8.24 22.11
CA ALA A 249 13.61 8.69 23.14
C ALA A 249 12.95 10.03 22.78
N ALA A 250 13.70 10.99 22.23
CA ALA A 250 13.17 12.27 21.80
C ALA A 250 12.17 12.14 20.63
N ILE A 251 12.44 11.25 19.67
CA ILE A 251 11.54 10.95 18.55
C ILE A 251 10.23 10.32 19.06
N ILE A 252 10.33 9.32 19.94
CA ILE A 252 9.18 8.67 20.57
C ILE A 252 8.34 9.71 21.32
N GLN A 253 8.97 10.55 22.13
CA GLN A 253 8.29 11.60 22.89
C GLN A 253 7.58 12.59 21.96
N ARG A 254 8.22 13.00 20.85
CA ARG A 254 7.60 13.88 19.85
C ARG A 254 6.34 13.24 19.26
N ILE A 255 6.41 11.95 18.88
CA ILE A 255 5.28 11.24 18.28
C ILE A 255 4.12 11.08 19.27
N LEU A 256 4.43 10.69 20.51
CA LEU A 256 3.43 10.49 21.54
C LEU A 256 2.81 11.81 22.01
N ALA A 257 3.56 12.91 22.05
CA ALA A 257 3.06 14.23 22.44
C ALA A 257 2.27 14.94 21.34
N ALA A 258 2.57 14.70 20.06
CA ALA A 258 1.89 15.34 18.95
C ALA A 258 0.43 14.85 18.82
N PRO A 259 -0.56 15.73 18.62
CA PRO A 259 -1.93 15.34 18.27
C PRO A 259 -1.99 14.77 16.85
N VAL A 260 -2.88 13.81 16.59
CA VAL A 260 -3.03 13.17 15.26
C VAL A 260 -3.52 14.18 14.22
N GLU A 261 -4.24 15.21 14.67
CA GLU A 261 -4.71 16.35 13.87
C GLU A 261 -3.58 17.26 13.37
N ARG A 262 -2.34 17.07 13.86
CA ARG A 262 -1.13 17.76 13.36
C ARG A 262 -0.10 16.75 12.85
N PRO A 263 -0.42 16.03 11.77
CA PRO A 263 0.38 14.89 11.35
C PRO A 263 1.77 15.28 10.82
N PHE A 264 1.92 16.48 10.26
CA PHE A 264 3.21 16.99 9.77
C PHE A 264 4.21 17.25 10.91
N GLU A 265 3.75 17.76 12.06
CA GLU A 265 4.60 17.97 13.25
C GLU A 265 5.12 16.64 13.80
N MET A 266 4.28 15.61 13.78
CA MET A 266 4.63 14.25 14.20
C MET A 266 5.74 13.65 13.32
N LEU A 267 5.63 13.86 12.00
CA LEU A 267 6.62 13.42 11.00
C LEU A 267 7.86 14.33 10.96
N GLY A 268 7.84 15.49 11.62
CA GLY A 268 8.90 16.48 11.54
C GLY A 268 9.01 17.14 10.16
N LEU A 269 7.90 17.21 9.44
CA LEU A 269 7.79 17.81 8.11
C LEU A 269 7.11 19.17 8.18
N LYS A 270 7.33 19.98 7.15
CA LYS A 270 6.57 21.21 6.94
C LYS A 270 5.20 20.89 6.32
N PRO A 271 4.17 21.71 6.55
CA PRO A 271 2.85 21.48 5.95
C PRO A 271 2.83 21.52 4.42
N ASP A 272 3.82 22.13 3.76
CA ASP A 272 3.93 22.25 2.30
C ASP A 272 4.66 21.07 1.63
N CYS A 273 4.92 19.98 2.38
CA CYS A 273 5.62 18.82 1.87
C CYS A 273 4.83 18.03 0.81
N GLN A 274 5.56 17.30 -0.04
CA GLN A 274 5.00 16.37 -1.03
C GLN A 274 4.63 15.02 -0.39
N ALA A 275 3.74 14.24 -1.03
CA ALA A 275 3.37 12.91 -0.56
C ALA A 275 4.57 11.94 -0.48
N SER A 276 5.55 12.09 -1.37
CA SER A 276 6.82 11.35 -1.35
C SER A 276 7.66 11.64 -0.10
N GLU A 277 7.65 12.89 0.38
CA GLU A 277 8.37 13.32 1.59
C GLU A 277 7.72 12.75 2.85
N ILE A 278 6.37 12.70 2.91
CA ILE A 278 5.62 12.04 4.00
C ILE A 278 6.02 10.58 4.14
N ARG A 279 5.98 9.82 3.04
CA ARG A 279 6.33 8.40 3.04
C ARG A 279 7.79 8.17 3.40
N THR A 280 8.68 9.04 2.91
CA THR A 280 10.10 8.98 3.24
C THR A 280 10.36 9.28 4.72
N ALA A 281 9.75 10.33 5.29
CA ALA A 281 9.86 10.63 6.72
C ALA A 281 9.27 9.52 7.58
N TYR A 282 8.11 8.97 7.20
CA TYR A 282 7.51 7.81 7.86
C TYR A 282 8.47 6.62 7.89
N ARG A 283 9.03 6.23 6.73
CA ARG A 283 10.00 5.13 6.64
C ARG A 283 11.21 5.37 7.54
N LYS A 284 11.82 6.56 7.46
CA LYS A 284 12.99 6.94 8.28
C LYS A 284 12.67 6.84 9.77
N ILE A 285 11.54 7.38 10.23
CA ILE A 285 11.16 7.35 11.64
C ILE A 285 10.82 5.93 12.09
N ALA A 286 10.03 5.19 11.30
CA ALA A 286 9.62 3.82 11.61
C ALA A 286 10.83 2.90 11.79
N LEU A 287 11.87 3.05 10.97
CA LEU A 287 13.13 2.32 11.10
C LEU A 287 13.84 2.59 12.42
N VAL A 288 13.79 3.83 12.93
CA VAL A 288 14.45 4.24 14.16
C VAL A 288 13.70 3.74 15.41
N ILE A 289 12.36 3.79 15.40
CA ILE A 289 11.54 3.44 16.57
C ILE A 289 10.99 2.01 16.53
N HIS A 290 11.38 1.17 15.56
CA HIS A 290 10.82 -0.17 15.42
C HIS A 290 11.05 -1.00 16.70
N PRO A 291 10.02 -1.73 17.22
CA PRO A 291 10.12 -2.46 18.48
C PRO A 291 11.17 -3.60 18.44
N ASP A 292 11.52 -4.09 17.26
CA ASP A 292 12.55 -5.13 17.09
C ASP A 292 13.99 -4.60 17.31
N LYS A 293 14.30 -3.36 16.89
CA LYS A 293 15.60 -2.72 17.18
C LYS A 293 15.66 -2.17 18.61
N ASN A 294 14.51 -1.99 19.25
CA ASN A 294 14.35 -1.37 20.57
C ASN A 294 13.59 -2.29 21.54
N LEU A 295 14.08 -3.53 21.68
CA LEU A 295 13.47 -4.54 22.54
C LEU A 295 13.30 -4.03 23.98
N GLY A 296 12.08 -4.11 24.51
CA GLY A 296 11.75 -3.71 25.89
C GLY A 296 11.14 -2.32 26.07
N ALA A 297 11.01 -1.52 25.01
CA ALA A 297 10.32 -0.24 25.05
C ALA A 297 8.88 -0.36 24.52
N GLU A 298 7.90 -0.60 25.40
CA GLU A 298 6.47 -0.62 25.00
C GLU A 298 6.02 0.68 24.31
N GLN A 299 6.67 1.79 24.65
CA GLN A 299 6.47 3.10 24.02
C GLN A 299 6.79 3.11 22.51
N CYS A 300 7.69 2.25 22.03
CA CYS A 300 8.02 2.13 20.60
C CYS A 300 6.83 1.60 19.79
N LYS A 301 6.10 0.60 20.33
CA LYS A 301 4.91 0.03 19.66
C LYS A 301 3.81 1.07 19.58
N GLU A 302 3.54 1.76 20.68
CA GLU A 302 2.53 2.83 20.73
C GLU A 302 2.88 3.98 19.78
N ALA A 303 4.15 4.42 19.79
CA ALA A 303 4.62 5.45 18.89
C ALA A 303 4.54 5.01 17.41
N LEU A 304 4.83 3.75 17.08
CA LEU A 304 4.74 3.27 15.70
C LEU A 304 3.28 3.27 15.18
N ILE A 305 2.33 2.82 16.01
CA ILE A 305 0.90 2.86 15.67
C ILE A 305 0.43 4.30 15.46
N LYS A 306 0.82 5.20 16.37
CA LYS A 306 0.45 6.61 16.28
C LYS A 306 1.09 7.32 15.08
N LEU A 307 2.35 6.99 14.78
CA LEU A 307 3.07 7.46 13.60
C LEU A 307 2.36 7.03 12.31
N GLN A 308 1.87 5.79 12.26
CA GLN A 308 1.08 5.29 11.13
C GLN A 308 -0.22 6.08 10.94
N GLN A 309 -0.96 6.35 12.03
CA GLN A 309 -2.16 7.20 11.97
C GLN A 309 -1.83 8.62 11.49
N GLY A 310 -0.73 9.19 11.96
CA GLY A 310 -0.24 10.50 11.51
C GLY A 310 0.06 10.51 10.01
N ARG A 311 0.74 9.47 9.48
CA ARG A 311 1.00 9.35 8.04
C ARG A 311 -0.30 9.33 7.22
N GLU A 312 -1.25 8.48 7.60
CA GLU A 312 -2.55 8.37 6.92
C GLU A 312 -3.31 9.70 6.92
N GLN A 313 -3.29 10.43 8.04
CA GLN A 313 -3.91 11.74 8.15
C GLN A 313 -3.20 12.80 7.29
N ALA A 314 -1.85 12.84 7.27
CA ALA A 314 -1.10 13.78 6.42
C ALA A 314 -1.38 13.54 4.93
N GLU A 315 -1.43 12.28 4.50
CA GLU A 315 -1.79 11.92 3.12
C GLU A 315 -3.22 12.36 2.79
N SER A 316 -4.17 12.16 3.71
CA SER A 316 -5.56 12.62 3.55
C SER A 316 -5.67 14.14 3.43
N ASP A 317 -4.93 14.88 4.27
CA ASP A 317 -4.92 16.35 4.28
C ASP A 317 -4.35 16.92 2.97
N LEU A 318 -3.28 16.31 2.42
CA LEU A 318 -2.76 16.69 1.11
C LEU A 318 -3.79 16.48 0.00
N GLN A 319 -4.43 15.30 -0.03
CA GLN A 319 -5.47 15.01 -1.04
C GLN A 319 -6.65 16.00 -0.95
N LEU A 320 -7.05 16.40 0.26
CA LEU A 320 -8.09 17.42 0.46
C LEU A 320 -7.66 18.78 -0.07
N ARG A 321 -6.39 19.17 0.12
CA ARG A 321 -5.85 20.44 -0.37
C ARG A 321 -5.73 20.51 -1.87
N GLU A 322 -5.28 19.43 -2.52
CA GLU A 322 -5.24 19.35 -3.98
C GLU A 322 -6.63 19.49 -4.59
N ARG A 323 -7.63 18.87 -3.97
CA ARG A 323 -9.05 19.00 -4.37
C ARG A 323 -9.61 20.40 -4.12
N GLY A 324 -9.19 21.07 -3.05
CA GLY A 324 -9.59 22.44 -2.71
C GLY A 324 -8.94 23.50 -3.62
N GLY A 325 -7.69 23.28 -4.05
CA GLY A 325 -6.93 24.19 -4.91
C GLY A 325 -7.49 24.28 -6.34
N ARG A 326 -7.97 23.16 -6.89
CA ARG A 326 -8.56 23.10 -8.25
C ARG A 326 -9.83 23.92 -8.45
N ARG A 327 -10.48 24.41 -7.39
CA ARG A 327 -11.70 25.24 -7.52
C ARG A 327 -11.43 26.72 -7.80
N LYS A 328 -10.18 27.20 -7.66
CA LYS A 328 -9.85 28.63 -7.86
C LYS A 328 -9.15 28.95 -9.18
N SER A 329 -8.59 27.97 -9.89
CA SER A 329 -7.81 28.21 -11.12
C SER A 329 -8.54 27.93 -12.43
N ASP A 330 -9.63 27.15 -12.44
CA ASP A 330 -10.17 26.60 -13.70
C ASP A 330 -11.56 27.16 -14.05
N ALA A 331 -11.80 28.43 -13.72
CA ALA A 331 -12.97 29.17 -14.20
C ALA A 331 -12.67 29.88 -15.53
N SER A 332 -12.17 29.18 -16.54
CA SER A 332 -12.35 29.55 -17.95
C SER A 332 -12.01 28.39 -18.89
N ALA A 333 -12.93 28.09 -19.82
CA ALA A 333 -12.81 27.16 -20.96
C ALA A 333 -12.79 25.66 -20.60
N ASP A 334 -13.64 24.76 -21.11
CA ASP A 334 -14.53 24.76 -22.26
C ASP A 334 -15.79 23.93 -21.99
N ASN A 335 -16.94 24.47 -22.41
CA ASN A 335 -18.24 23.80 -22.42
C ASN A 335 -18.32 22.90 -23.66
N ILE A 336 -18.50 21.59 -23.46
CA ILE A 336 -19.18 20.75 -24.44
C ILE A 336 -20.55 20.42 -23.84
N ASP A 337 -21.58 20.96 -24.49
CA ASP A 337 -22.99 20.83 -24.16
C ASP A 337 -23.44 19.37 -24.14
N LEU A 338 -23.76 18.89 -22.93
CA LEU A 338 -24.84 17.93 -22.69
C LEU A 338 -25.61 18.44 -21.48
N GLU A 339 -26.70 19.17 -21.72
CA GLU A 339 -27.65 19.62 -20.71
C GLU A 339 -28.27 18.41 -19.98
N VAL A 340 -27.61 17.96 -18.91
CA VAL A 340 -28.22 17.16 -17.86
C VAL A 340 -28.05 17.94 -16.57
N LYS A 341 -29.12 18.61 -16.14
CA LYS A 341 -29.20 19.29 -14.85
C LYS A 341 -28.66 18.33 -13.76
N PRO A 342 -27.60 18.67 -13.02
CA PRO A 342 -27.07 17.79 -11.99
C PRO A 342 -28.06 17.74 -10.83
N SER A 343 -28.98 16.78 -10.86
CA SER A 343 -29.78 16.47 -9.68
C SER A 343 -28.83 15.97 -8.59
N ASN A 344 -28.82 16.62 -7.42
CA ASN A 344 -28.05 16.18 -6.24
C ASN A 344 -28.55 14.85 -5.63
N LYS A 345 -29.32 14.07 -6.40
CA LYS A 345 -29.93 12.81 -5.99
C LYS A 345 -29.38 11.69 -6.85
N CYS A 346 -29.33 10.50 -6.27
CA CYS A 346 -29.01 9.28 -6.98
C CYS A 346 -29.95 9.11 -8.20
N PRO A 347 -29.44 8.73 -9.39
CA PRO A 347 -30.26 8.53 -10.58
C PRO A 347 -31.20 7.32 -10.50
N TYR A 348 -31.19 6.58 -9.40
CA TYR A 348 -32.09 5.45 -9.19
C TYR A 348 -33.49 5.92 -8.79
N PRO A 349 -34.57 5.47 -9.46
CA PRO A 349 -35.94 5.87 -9.14
C PRO A 349 -36.28 5.62 -7.66
N GLY A 350 -36.75 6.66 -6.96
CA GLY A 350 -37.11 6.58 -5.54
C GLY A 350 -35.93 6.64 -4.55
N CYS A 351 -34.71 6.94 -5.00
CA CYS A 351 -33.57 7.12 -4.13
C CYS A 351 -33.29 8.60 -3.84
N ASP A 352 -33.53 9.03 -2.60
CA ASP A 352 -33.26 10.40 -2.15
C ASP A 352 -31.84 10.61 -1.59
N LEU A 353 -30.97 9.60 -1.68
CA LEU A 353 -29.61 9.69 -1.16
C LEU A 353 -28.69 10.47 -2.12
N PRO A 354 -27.71 11.21 -1.59
CA PRO A 354 -26.76 11.93 -2.42
C PRO A 354 -25.88 10.94 -3.22
N PRO A 355 -25.50 11.31 -4.46
CA PRO A 355 -24.65 10.49 -5.30
C PRO A 355 -23.24 10.34 -4.70
N CYS A 356 -22.66 9.14 -4.75
CA CYS A 356 -21.27 8.92 -4.41
C CYS A 356 -20.36 9.64 -5.41
N LYS A 357 -19.39 10.41 -4.91
CA LYS A 357 -18.44 11.16 -5.75
C LYS A 357 -17.39 10.28 -6.42
N GLN A 358 -17.13 9.09 -5.87
CA GLN A 358 -16.14 8.14 -6.40
C GLN A 358 -16.72 7.18 -7.44
N CYS A 359 -18.04 7.18 -7.61
CA CYS A 359 -18.72 6.30 -8.54
C CYS A 359 -18.89 6.98 -9.90
N PRO A 360 -18.36 6.42 -11.02
CA PRO A 360 -18.59 6.98 -12.35
C PRO A 360 -20.08 6.99 -12.73
N ASN A 361 -20.90 6.11 -12.11
CA ASN A 361 -22.35 6.08 -12.30
C ASN A 361 -23.13 7.02 -11.37
N ARG A 362 -22.46 7.80 -10.50
CA ARG A 362 -23.08 8.71 -9.51
C ARG A 362 -24.14 8.03 -8.62
N CYS A 363 -23.99 6.75 -8.31
CA CYS A 363 -24.94 6.03 -7.46
C CYS A 363 -24.67 6.31 -5.97
N CYS A 364 -25.70 6.25 -5.11
CA CYS A 364 -25.52 6.51 -3.67
C CYS A 364 -24.60 5.48 -3.01
N THR A 365 -23.83 5.89 -1.99
CA THR A 365 -22.91 5.01 -1.24
C THR A 365 -23.62 3.91 -0.45
N ARG A 366 -24.89 4.11 -0.10
CA ARG A 366 -25.63 3.24 0.83
C ARG A 366 -26.27 2.03 0.16
N ASN A 367 -26.56 2.10 -1.15
CA ASN A 367 -27.22 1.01 -1.85
C ASN A 367 -26.45 0.61 -3.12
N ILE A 368 -25.57 -0.37 -2.94
CA ILE A 368 -24.65 -0.86 -3.97
C ILE A 368 -25.39 -1.43 -5.20
N THR A 369 -26.60 -1.95 -4.98
CA THR A 369 -27.50 -2.47 -6.04
C THR A 369 -27.89 -1.39 -7.05
N HIS A 370 -28.01 -0.13 -6.62
CA HIS A 370 -28.30 0.99 -7.52
C HIS A 370 -27.17 1.19 -8.54
N CYS A 371 -25.89 1.01 -8.14
CA CYS A 371 -24.77 1.09 -9.09
C CYS A 371 -24.86 0.00 -10.15
N HIS A 372 -25.07 -1.23 -9.71
CA HIS A 372 -25.12 -2.39 -10.61
C HIS A 372 -26.33 -2.34 -11.55
N MET A 373 -27.48 -1.85 -11.08
CA MET A 373 -28.67 -1.69 -11.92
C MET A 373 -28.52 -0.57 -12.96
N VAL A 374 -28.00 0.59 -12.57
CA VAL A 374 -27.74 1.71 -13.49
C VAL A 374 -26.68 1.34 -14.52
N ALA A 375 -25.64 0.61 -14.12
CA ALA A 375 -24.58 0.16 -15.03
C ALA A 375 -25.10 -0.89 -16.03
N ARG A 376 -25.99 -1.81 -15.58
CA ARG A 376 -26.69 -2.76 -16.47
C ARG A 376 -27.60 -2.06 -17.48
N SER A 377 -28.38 -1.05 -17.08
CA SER A 377 -29.27 -0.33 -17.99
C SER A 377 -28.53 0.46 -19.08
N LYS A 378 -27.24 0.74 -18.89
CA LYS A 378 -26.38 1.47 -19.84
C LYS A 378 -25.59 0.56 -20.79
N GLY A 379 -26.02 -0.67 -21.01
CA GLY A 379 -25.42 -1.56 -22.03
C GLY A 379 -24.20 -2.37 -21.55
N GLY A 380 -24.19 -2.81 -20.28
CA GLY A 380 -23.24 -3.82 -19.81
C GLY A 380 -22.00 -3.30 -19.06
N LEU A 381 -21.93 -2.00 -18.74
CA LEU A 381 -20.88 -1.46 -17.90
C LEU A 381 -20.88 -2.14 -16.52
N HIS A 382 -19.72 -2.52 -16.00
CA HIS A 382 -19.55 -3.06 -14.66
C HIS A 382 -18.95 -2.01 -13.73
N CYS A 383 -19.54 -1.85 -12.56
CA CYS A 383 -19.12 -0.89 -11.55
C CYS A 383 -18.04 -1.55 -10.67
N TYR A 384 -16.76 -1.39 -11.01
CA TYR A 384 -15.63 -2.04 -10.29
C TYR A 384 -15.35 -1.47 -8.89
N PHE A 385 -15.85 -0.27 -8.58
CA PHE A 385 -15.66 0.40 -7.29
C PHE A 385 -16.50 -0.18 -6.14
N HIS A 386 -17.38 -1.13 -6.44
CA HIS A 386 -18.39 -1.62 -5.51
C HIS A 386 -18.53 -3.14 -5.67
N PRO A 387 -18.33 -3.95 -4.61
CA PRO A 387 -18.52 -5.40 -4.71
C PRO A 387 -19.91 -5.75 -5.28
N PRO A 388 -20.04 -6.84 -6.06
CA PRO A 388 -21.35 -7.31 -6.50
C PRO A 388 -22.26 -7.56 -5.29
N PRO A 389 -23.58 -7.28 -5.39
CA PRO A 389 -24.50 -7.49 -4.29
C PRO A 389 -24.38 -8.94 -3.79
N ARG A 390 -24.32 -9.13 -2.46
CA ARG A 390 -24.40 -10.46 -1.85
C ARG A 390 -25.64 -11.18 -2.39
N SER A 391 -25.57 -12.49 -2.56
CA SER A 391 -26.58 -13.30 -3.28
C SER A 391 -28.04 -13.08 -2.82
N TRP A 392 -28.28 -12.67 -1.58
CA TRP A 392 -29.61 -12.35 -1.07
C TRP A 392 -30.24 -11.08 -1.69
N ALA A 393 -29.42 -10.16 -2.23
CA ALA A 393 -29.89 -8.94 -2.89
C ALA A 393 -30.29 -9.14 -4.36
N ARG A 394 -30.06 -10.33 -4.94
CA ARG A 394 -30.53 -10.66 -6.31
C ARG A 394 -32.04 -10.89 -6.41
N ASN A 395 -32.73 -11.04 -5.28
CA ASN A 395 -34.16 -11.37 -5.22
C ASN A 395 -35.06 -10.16 -4.89
N ALA A 396 -34.56 -8.92 -5.01
CA ALA A 396 -35.43 -7.75 -4.88
C ALA A 396 -36.43 -7.74 -6.05
N PRO A 397 -37.76 -7.73 -5.79
CA PRO A 397 -38.75 -7.79 -6.85
C PRO A 397 -38.64 -6.57 -7.77
N ASN A 398 -38.75 -6.81 -9.08
CA ASN A 398 -38.81 -5.76 -10.10
C ASN A 398 -39.91 -4.75 -9.73
N ALA A 399 -39.52 -3.52 -9.39
CA ALA A 399 -40.44 -2.41 -9.22
C ALA A 399 -40.88 -1.89 -10.60
N GLN A 400 -41.63 -2.71 -11.33
CA GLN A 400 -42.45 -2.27 -12.45
C GLN A 400 -43.87 -2.75 -12.16
N GLY A 401 -44.63 -1.91 -11.47
CA GLY A 401 -46.06 -2.13 -11.27
C GLY A 401 -46.78 -1.89 -12.60
N ASN A 402 -47.35 -2.95 -13.16
CA ASN A 402 -48.48 -2.80 -14.07
C ASN A 402 -49.70 -2.39 -13.22
N ALA A 403 -50.31 -1.27 -13.58
CA ALA A 403 -51.61 -0.88 -13.07
C ALA A 403 -52.68 -1.86 -13.61
N PRO A 404 -53.67 -2.27 -12.80
CA PRO A 404 -54.78 -3.06 -13.29
C PRO A 404 -55.76 -2.18 -14.06
N VAL A 405 -56.22 -2.68 -15.21
CA VAL A 405 -57.44 -2.25 -15.91
C VAL A 405 -58.58 -3.12 -15.45
#